data_AF-O26376-F1
#
_entry.id   AF-O26376-F1
#
_cell.length_a   1.000
_cell.length_b   1.000
_cell.length_c   1.000
_cell.angle_alpha   90.00
_cell.angle_beta   90.00
_cell.angle_gamma   90.00
#
_symmetry.space_group_name_H-M   'P 1'
#
loop_
_entity.id
_entity.type
_entity.pdbx_description
1 polymer ?
#
loop_
_entity_poly.entity_id
_entity_poly.type
_entity_poly.pdbx_seq_one_letter_code
_entity_poly.pdbx_strand_id
1 'polypeptide(L)'
;MKMAFIMEPVLTINFIFCMIILVMGYLGFRKLESPLLLYIGIAFGLFGVSHLAQLAGYPSGAVALIIIRIIAYLLVIFGIFSDNKKVIEPESQRFNKSDFRVAGFLQTPACKFCWGILKEIFRAHFTE
;
A
#
# COMPACT_ATOMS: atom_id res chain seq x y z
N MET A 1 37.84 2.64 4.17
CA MET A 1 36.64 2.72 5.04
C MET A 1 35.51 2.00 4.33
N LYS A 2 35.03 0.91 4.93
CA LYS A 2 33.91 0.13 4.44
C LYS A 2 32.67 1.02 4.53
N MET A 3 32.09 1.39 3.40
CA MET A 3 30.70 1.90 3.36
C MET A 3 29.84 0.71 3.81
N ALA A 4 29.71 0.54 5.12
CA ALA A 4 28.79 -0.42 5.68
C ALA A 4 27.42 0.01 5.17
N PHE A 5 26.85 -0.84 4.33
CA PHE A 5 25.48 -0.76 3.86
C PHE A 5 24.55 -0.98 5.06
N ILE A 6 24.56 -0.04 6.02
CA ILE A 6 23.46 0.16 6.96
C ILE A 6 22.45 1.00 6.21
N MET A 7 21.99 0.46 5.08
CA MET A 7 20.74 0.89 4.49
C MET A 7 19.73 0.65 5.59
N GLU A 8 19.16 1.72 6.18
CA GLU A 8 18.09 1.64 7.18
C GLU A 8 17.08 0.58 6.69
N PRO A 9 17.13 -0.65 7.22
CA PRO A 9 16.50 -1.78 6.57
C PRO A 9 14.99 -1.58 6.54
N VAL A 10 14.48 -0.93 7.60
CA VAL A 10 13.12 -0.46 7.75
C VAL A 10 12.71 0.50 6.63
N LEU A 11 13.53 1.51 6.31
CA LEU A 11 13.21 2.51 5.29
C LEU A 11 13.09 1.88 3.90
N THR A 12 13.96 0.92 3.59
CA THR A 12 13.98 0.22 2.31
C THR A 12 12.81 -0.72 2.16
N ILE A 13 12.52 -1.50 3.21
CA ILE A 13 11.35 -2.38 3.23
C ILE A 13 10.06 -1.55 3.07
N ASN A 14 9.95 -0.43 3.77
CA ASN A 14 8.81 0.48 3.64
C ASN A 14 8.67 1.02 2.21
N PHE A 15 9.77 1.39 1.56
CA PHE A 15 9.74 1.82 0.16
C PHE A 15 9.25 0.72 -0.79
N ILE A 16 9.72 -0.52 -0.60
CA ILE A 16 9.28 -1.68 -1.38
C ILE A 16 7.78 -1.92 -1.19
N PHE A 17 7.29 -1.91 0.06
CA PHE A 17 5.86 -2.06 0.33
C PHE A 17 5.03 -0.92 -0.25
N CYS A 18 5.51 0.33 -0.18
CA CYS A 18 4.85 1.46 -0.83
C CYS A 18 4.67 1.23 -2.33
N MET A 19 5.69 0.71 -3.03
CA MET A 19 5.59 0.40 -4.45
C MET A 19 4.61 -0.74 -4.74
N ILE A 20 4.63 -1.80 -3.93
CA ILE A 20 3.67 -2.92 -4.06
C ILE A 20 2.23 -2.41 -3.89
N ILE A 21 1.97 -1.63 -2.85
CA ILE A 21 0.63 -1.09 -2.56
C ILE A 21 0.19 -0.09 -3.62
N LEU A 22 1.09 0.74 -4.14
CA LEU A 22 0.79 1.65 -5.25
C LEU A 22 0.32 0.89 -6.49
N VAL A 23 1.04 -0.17 -6.87
CA VAL A 23 0.68 -1.03 -8.01
C VAL A 23 -0.63 -1.77 -7.75
N MET A 24 -0.80 -2.36 -6.56
CA MET A 24 -2.03 -3.05 -6.20
C MET A 24 -3.25 -2.11 -6.14
N GLY A 25 -3.09 -0.91 -5.58
CA GLY A 25 -4.13 0.11 -5.51
C GLY A 25 -4.57 0.57 -6.91
N TYR A 26 -3.62 0.81 -7.81
CA TYR A 26 -3.92 1.17 -9.20
C TYR A 26 -4.62 0.03 -9.97
N LEU A 27 -4.08 -1.19 -9.89
CA LEU A 27 -4.69 -2.36 -10.54
C LEU A 27 -6.07 -2.70 -9.96
N GLY A 28 -6.21 -2.55 -8.64
CA GLY A 28 -7.46 -2.77 -7.92
C GLY A 28 -8.51 -1.73 -8.28
N PHE A 29 -8.15 -0.45 -8.41
CA PHE A 29 -9.05 0.59 -8.92
C PHE A 29 -9.56 0.26 -10.32
N ARG A 30 -8.67 -0.17 -11.23
CA ARG A 30 -9.08 -0.53 -12.61
C ARG A 30 -10.04 -1.71 -12.69
N LYS A 31 -10.08 -2.58 -11.69
CA LYS A 31 -10.88 -3.83 -11.70
C LYS A 31 -12.11 -3.79 -10.81
N LEU A 32 -11.99 -3.14 -9.65
CA LEU A 32 -13.04 -3.05 -8.64
C LEU A 32 -13.81 -1.73 -8.72
N GLU A 33 -13.29 -0.74 -9.47
CA GLU A 33 -13.84 0.63 -9.57
C GLU A 33 -14.12 1.25 -8.19
N SER A 34 -13.36 0.79 -7.18
CA SER A 34 -13.49 1.27 -5.81
C SER A 34 -12.57 2.48 -5.65
N PRO A 35 -13.13 3.67 -5.37
CA PRO A 35 -12.33 4.88 -5.15
C PRO A 35 -11.39 4.73 -3.96
N LEU A 36 -11.74 3.88 -2.97
CA LEU A 36 -10.90 3.59 -1.81
C LEU A 36 -9.52 3.04 -2.21
N LEU A 37 -9.47 2.07 -3.12
CA LEU A 37 -8.20 1.47 -3.54
C LEU A 37 -7.30 2.47 -4.28
N LEU A 38 -7.90 3.42 -5.00
CA LEU A 38 -7.16 4.48 -5.66
C LEU A 38 -6.56 5.47 -4.65
N TYR A 39 -7.36 5.93 -3.68
CA TYR A 39 -6.88 6.85 -2.64
C TYR A 39 -5.76 6.23 -1.80
N ILE A 40 -5.91 4.95 -1.42
CA ILE A 40 -4.86 4.21 -0.72
C ILE A 40 -3.61 4.09 -1.60
N GLY A 41 -3.74 3.70 -2.86
CA GLY A 41 -2.61 3.58 -3.79
C GLY A 41 -1.82 4.90 -3.90
N ILE A 42 -2.51 6.01 -4.15
CA ILE A 42 -1.88 7.34 -4.26
C ILE A 42 -1.20 7.75 -2.95
N ALA A 43 -1.83 7.50 -1.80
CA ALA A 43 -1.23 7.79 -0.51
C ALA A 43 0.08 7.03 -0.29
N PHE A 44 0.10 5.73 -0.57
CA PHE A 44 1.33 4.93 -0.51
C PHE A 44 2.36 5.35 -1.55
N GLY A 45 1.95 5.90 -2.70
CA GLY A 45 2.85 6.56 -3.64
C GLY A 45 3.56 7.76 -3.03
N LEU A 46 2.84 8.64 -2.32
CA LEU A 46 3.43 9.79 -1.61
C LEU A 46 4.35 9.36 -0.47
N PHE A 47 3.98 8.32 0.28
CA PHE A 47 4.89 7.70 1.25
C PHE A 47 6.15 7.16 0.57
N GLY A 48 6.01 6.49 -0.57
CA GLY A 48 7.13 6.00 -1.38
C GLY A 48 8.09 7.11 -1.78
N VAL A 49 7.57 8.25 -2.26
CA VAL A 49 8.39 9.44 -2.59
C VAL A 49 9.15 9.95 -1.36
N SER A 50 8.50 9.99 -0.19
CA SER A 50 9.16 10.41 1.06
C SER A 50 10.29 9.45 1.47
N HIS A 51 10.11 8.14 1.30
CA HIS A 51 11.14 7.14 1.60
C HIS A 51 12.27 7.17 0.57
N LEU A 52 11.97 7.38 -0.71
CA LEU A 52 12.97 7.55 -1.76
C LEU A 52 13.87 8.78 -1.50
N ALA A 53 13.27 9.91 -1.09
CA ALA A 53 14.04 11.11 -0.74
C ALA A 53 14.99 10.86 0.43
N GLN A 54 14.55 10.13 1.45
CA GLN A 54 15.41 9.75 2.58
C GLN A 54 16.53 8.77 2.16
N LEU A 55 16.22 7.80 1.30
CA LEU A 55 17.23 6.91 0.71
C LEU A 55 18.27 7.68 -0.12
N ALA A 56 17.86 8.78 -0.77
CA ALA A 56 18.74 9.69 -1.48
C ALA A 56 19.57 10.61 -0.55
N GLY A 57 19.47 10.45 0.77
CA GLY A 57 20.21 11.22 1.77
C GLY A 57 19.52 12.50 2.23
N TYR A 58 18.27 12.74 1.85
CA TYR A 58 17.52 13.91 2.31
C TYR A 58 17.13 13.77 3.79
N PRO A 59 17.27 14.82 4.61
CA PRO A 59 17.00 14.72 6.05
C PRO A 59 15.54 14.37 6.33
N SER A 60 15.32 13.35 7.17
CA SER A 60 13.99 12.85 7.52
C SER A 60 13.10 13.89 8.20
N GLY A 61 13.71 14.82 8.94
CA GLY A 61 13.04 15.94 9.61
C GLY A 61 12.74 17.14 8.71
N ALA A 62 13.02 17.06 7.40
CA ALA A 62 12.73 18.15 6.49
C ALA A 62 11.22 18.42 6.42
N VAL A 63 10.85 19.69 6.59
CA VAL A 63 9.46 20.16 6.57
C VAL A 63 8.70 19.67 5.32
N ALA A 64 9.36 19.68 4.16
CA ALA A 64 8.77 19.17 2.91
C ALA A 64 8.35 17.69 2.99
N LEU A 65 9.18 16.82 3.59
CA LEU A 65 8.84 15.40 3.74
C LEU A 65 7.71 15.19 4.74
N ILE A 66 7.69 15.97 5.82
CA ILE A 66 6.62 15.93 6.81
C ILE A 66 5.29 16.31 6.16
N ILE A 67 5.26 17.38 5.36
CA ILE A 67 4.06 17.81 4.62
C ILE A 67 3.55 16.70 3.69
N ILE A 68 4.44 16.08 2.91
CA ILE A 68 4.07 14.97 2.00
C ILE A 68 3.44 13.81 2.79
N ARG A 69 4.01 13.44 3.94
CA ARG A 69 3.47 12.38 4.79
C ARG A 69 2.10 12.74 5.38
N ILE A 70 1.92 13.99 5.83
CA ILE A 70 0.63 14.47 6.34
C ILE A 70 -0.43 14.36 5.25
N ILE A 71 -0.15 14.83 4.03
CA ILE A 71 -1.05 14.71 2.88
C ILE A 71 -1.37 13.23 2.61
N ALA A 72 -0.37 12.36 2.65
CA ALA A 72 -0.55 10.93 2.47
C ALA A 72 -1.47 10.31 3.54
N TYR A 73 -1.30 10.65 4.83
CA TYR A 73 -2.20 10.20 5.90
C TYR A 73 -3.64 10.70 5.68
N LEU A 74 -3.81 11.96 5.28
CA LEU A 74 -5.12 12.53 4.97
C LEU A 74 -5.79 11.81 3.80
N LEU A 75 -5.04 11.40 2.77
CA LEU A 75 -5.57 10.61 1.66
C LEU A 75 -6.01 9.21 2.10
N VAL A 76 -5.27 8.55 3.00
CA VAL A 76 -5.72 7.25 3.56
C VAL A 76 -7.02 7.41 4.33
N ILE A 77 -7.08 8.42 5.21
CA ILE A 77 -8.28 8.74 5.99
C ILE A 77 -9.45 9.01 5.03
N PHE A 78 -9.26 9.87 4.04
CA PHE A 78 -10.29 10.18 3.06
C PHE A 78 -10.71 8.95 2.24
N GLY A 79 -9.77 8.08 1.86
CA GLY A 79 -10.05 6.83 1.19
C GLY A 79 -10.99 5.92 1.98
N ILE A 80 -10.74 5.78 3.29
CA ILE A 80 -11.60 5.02 4.21
C ILE A 80 -13.00 5.65 4.30
N PHE A 81 -13.08 6.96 4.48
CA PHE A 81 -14.38 7.65 4.60
C PHE A 81 -15.16 7.71 3.28
N SER A 82 -14.48 7.72 2.14
CA SER A 82 -15.12 7.78 0.83
C SER A 82 -15.85 6.48 0.47
N ASP A 83 -15.48 5.33 1.04
CA ASP A 83 -16.16 4.04 0.81
C ASP A 83 -17.44 3.90 1.66
N ASN A 84 -17.52 4.62 2.79
CA ASN A 84 -18.68 4.62 3.68
C ASN A 84 -19.96 5.18 3.02
N LYS A 85 -19.87 5.86 1.87
CA LYS A 85 -21.05 6.31 1.13
C LYS A 85 -21.79 5.19 0.37
N LYS A 86 -21.23 3.98 0.28
CA LYS A 86 -21.89 2.80 -0.32
C LYS A 86 -22.40 1.79 0.71
N VAL A 87 -22.27 2.08 2.01
CA VAL A 87 -22.62 1.16 3.11
C VAL A 87 -24.12 1.18 3.44
N ILE A 88 -24.90 2.07 2.82
CA ILE A 88 -26.38 1.98 2.82
C ILE A 88 -26.84 1.12 1.63
N GLU A 89 -26.30 -0.10 1.49
CA GLU A 89 -26.87 -1.18 0.69
C GLU A 89 -26.86 -2.44 1.57
N PRO A 90 -27.97 -3.20 1.66
CA PRO A 90 -28.13 -4.26 2.64
C PRO A 90 -27.09 -5.38 2.47
N GLU A 91 -26.53 -5.80 3.60
CA GLU A 91 -25.43 -6.75 3.81
C GLU A 91 -25.57 -8.10 3.07
N SER A 92 -26.79 -8.49 2.66
CA SER A 92 -27.05 -9.78 2.00
C SER A 92 -26.67 -9.85 0.50
N GLN A 93 -26.40 -8.73 -0.18
CA GLN A 93 -26.01 -8.70 -1.59
C GLN A 93 -24.49 -8.51 -1.81
N ARG A 94 -23.75 -8.09 -0.78
CA ARG A 94 -22.31 -7.74 -0.88
C ARG A 94 -21.40 -8.97 -0.79
N PHE A 95 -21.82 -10.03 -0.09
CA PHE A 95 -21.06 -11.27 0.09
C PHE A 95 -20.96 -12.15 -1.17
N ASN A 96 -21.78 -11.92 -2.21
CA ASN A 96 -21.78 -12.79 -3.40
C ASN A 96 -20.99 -12.19 -4.59
N LYS A 97 -20.96 -10.86 -4.73
CA LYS A 97 -20.33 -10.20 -5.89
C LYS A 97 -18.88 -9.77 -5.62
N SER A 98 -18.54 -9.45 -4.37
CA SER A 98 -17.21 -9.00 -3.98
C SER A 98 -16.24 -10.16 -3.79
N ASP A 99 -16.66 -11.28 -3.17
CA ASP A 99 -15.83 -12.48 -3.00
C ASP A 99 -15.37 -13.07 -4.35
N PHE A 100 -16.26 -13.15 -5.35
CA PHE A 100 -15.89 -13.68 -6.66
C PHE A 100 -14.94 -12.75 -7.44
N ARG A 101 -15.11 -11.42 -7.29
CA ARG A 101 -14.28 -10.41 -7.98
C ARG A 101 -12.92 -10.23 -7.30
N VAL A 102 -12.86 -10.35 -5.97
CA VAL A 102 -11.62 -10.37 -5.17
C VAL A 102 -10.86 -11.68 -5.37
N ALA A 103 -11.54 -12.83 -5.46
CA ALA A 103 -10.92 -14.10 -5.82
C ALA A 103 -10.27 -14.04 -7.22
N GLY A 104 -10.94 -13.43 -8.20
CA GLY A 104 -10.37 -13.18 -9.54
C GLY A 104 -9.20 -12.17 -9.54
N PHE A 105 -9.18 -11.22 -8.58
CA PHE A 105 -8.07 -10.28 -8.38
C PHE A 105 -6.84 -10.95 -7.77
N LEU A 106 -7.02 -11.77 -6.71
CA LEU A 106 -5.98 -12.61 -6.13
C LEU A 106 -5.39 -13.60 -7.13
N GLN A 107 -6.14 -13.97 -8.17
CA GLN A 107 -5.68 -14.89 -9.21
C GLN A 107 -4.68 -14.26 -10.21
N THR A 108 -4.47 -12.94 -10.17
CA THR A 108 -3.45 -12.31 -11.04
C THR A 108 -2.04 -12.73 -10.67
N PRO A 109 -1.13 -12.92 -11.66
CA PRO A 109 0.23 -13.41 -11.39
C PRO A 109 1.01 -12.50 -10.42
N ALA A 110 0.79 -11.18 -10.50
CA ALA A 110 1.40 -10.21 -9.59
C ALA A 110 0.91 -10.36 -8.13
N CYS A 111 -0.39 -10.64 -7.93
CA CYS A 111 -0.97 -10.79 -6.60
C CYS A 111 -0.63 -12.16 -5.98
N LYS A 112 -0.58 -13.24 -6.79
CA LYS A 112 -0.04 -14.54 -6.34
C LYS A 112 1.44 -14.46 -5.96
N PHE A 113 2.23 -13.72 -6.74
CA PHE A 113 3.65 -13.52 -6.46
C PHE A 113 3.87 -12.70 -5.19
N CYS A 114 3.17 -11.57 -5.02
CA CYS A 114 3.23 -10.77 -3.80
C CYS A 114 2.70 -11.54 -2.59
N TRP A 115 1.63 -12.33 -2.74
CA TRP A 115 1.12 -13.19 -1.67
C TRP A 115 2.12 -14.29 -1.29
N GLY A 116 2.83 -14.87 -2.26
CA GLY A 116 3.90 -15.82 -2.02
C GLY A 116 5.05 -15.21 -1.22
N ILE A 117 5.53 -14.03 -1.64
CA ILE A 117 6.59 -13.28 -0.93
C ILE A 117 6.13 -12.89 0.47
N LEU A 118 4.92 -12.33 0.60
CA LEU A 118 4.37 -11.93 1.89
C LEU A 118 4.21 -13.13 2.82
N LYS A 119 3.77 -14.27 2.31
CA LYS A 119 3.62 -15.52 3.08
C LYS A 119 4.97 -16.05 3.56
N GLU A 120 6.01 -16.01 2.73
CA GLU A 120 7.35 -16.43 3.13
C GLU A 120 7.99 -15.45 4.13
N ILE A 121 7.83 -14.14 3.94
CA ILE A 121 8.30 -13.12 4.90
C ILE A 121 7.57 -13.27 6.24
N PHE A 122 6.25 -13.41 6.22
CA PHE A 122 5.45 -13.58 7.43
C PHE A 122 5.78 -14.89 8.15
N ARG A 123 5.99 -15.98 7.40
CA ARG A 123 6.45 -17.26 7.95
C ARG A 123 7.83 -17.12 8.59
N ALA A 124 8.78 -16.43 7.95
CA ALA A 124 10.13 -16.26 8.46
C ALA A 124 10.20 -15.37 9.73
N HIS A 125 9.20 -14.54 9.99
CA HIS A 125 9.24 -13.55 11.08
C HIS A 125 8.38 -13.91 12.31
N PHE A 126 7.50 -14.93 12.22
CA PHE A 126 6.56 -15.36 13.28
C PHE A 126 6.77 -16.82 13.73
N THR A 127 7.89 -17.46 13.37
CA THR A 127 8.30 -18.78 13.88
C THR A 127 9.67 -18.73 14.56
N GLU A 128 9.86 -17.76 15.46
CA GLU A 128 10.77 -17.88 16.60
C GLU A 128 10.01 -17.58 17.89
#